data_AF-A0A9J6RMX2-F1
#
_entry.id   AF-A0A9J6RMX2-F1
#
_cell.length_a   1.000
_cell.length_b   1.000
_cell.length_c   1.000
_cell.angle_alpha   90.00
_cell.angle_beta   90.00
_cell.angle_gamma   90.00
#
_symmetry.space_group_name_H-M   'P 1'
#
loop_
_entity.id
_entity.type
_entity.pdbx_description
1 polymer ?
#
loop_
_entity_poly.entity_id
_entity_poly.type
_entity_poly.pdbx_seq_one_letter_code
_entity_poly.pdbx_strand_id
1 'polypeptide(L)'
;MPKQPRMAYSPITNIIRKVLDVGANSHQQGTPLKEALEMHDEQAATLAKQQKQLALESQDRRAFLQKTGVAAAVAAVSTSGVLSSRSAMAQGGPPSSGVKVAVVGAGLAGLRCAHRLNQLGSGFDVTVYEASTRLGGRCYTARGYFDDGQITEWGGEFINTDQTEIRNLANKLGLTLDDELASPPDGKQWMGYVDGQYYTESQINNDWDIELILTLNNALKAAPNPGQVTYENYNAEHLRLDNMLAADWMDEIGLGRNSSIGRLMLGLGVSELGVDPDQQSALNMLGIMSSKPHPAPERFRIRGGADQLITGMEQELPAGSVITDKALTAIQGSANGPYTLSFNDGSSAVCDALVLALPFTTLRDVDIAPAIWNAFRPQKRQAINELGMGHNAKVQVQCNSRTWHNPITANGELITPNGNTLTDPDSHIVSWDPTSNQAGSKGVLANYLGGSKGINLSSTQPFQVSHANDINNFLNSIENVFPGTAAAFNGKALTSAWEINPWSKGSYSSFWQGQYTAFGGAAAKQEGNIFFAGEHTDNKDHGYLNGAVRSGERAAIEVLHTFY
;
A
#
# COMPACT_ATOMS: atom_id res chain seq x y z
N MET A 1 -16.68 -19.20 -4.73
CA MET A 1 -17.01 -17.90 -4.13
C MET A 1 -15.83 -16.96 -4.33
N PRO A 2 -16.02 -15.74 -4.84
CA PRO A 2 -14.94 -14.77 -4.93
C PRO A 2 -14.48 -14.41 -3.51
N LYS A 3 -13.16 -14.35 -3.28
CA LYS A 3 -12.58 -13.95 -1.99
C LYS A 3 -12.61 -12.43 -1.87
N GLN A 4 -13.01 -11.94 -0.69
CA GLN A 4 -13.03 -10.51 -0.33
C GLN A 4 -11.63 -9.88 -0.43
N PRO A 5 -11.52 -8.61 -0.86
CA PRO A 5 -10.30 -7.83 -0.82
C PRO A 5 -10.15 -7.07 0.51
N ARG A 6 -8.95 -6.61 0.81
CA ARG A 6 -8.47 -6.34 2.17
C ARG A 6 -7.78 -4.97 2.21
N MET A 7 -8.35 -4.04 2.98
CA MET A 7 -7.79 -2.69 3.23
C MET A 7 -6.70 -2.70 4.31
N ALA A 8 -5.95 -1.60 4.51
CA ALA A 8 -4.87 -1.55 5.50
C ALA A 8 -5.38 -1.47 6.92
N TYR A 9 -4.49 -1.83 7.82
CA TYR A 9 -4.84 -2.59 9.01
C TYR A 9 -3.98 -2.13 10.18
N SER A 10 -4.48 -1.15 10.91
CA SER A 10 -3.99 -0.81 12.24
C SER A 10 -4.26 -1.96 13.25
N PRO A 11 -3.45 -2.06 14.32
CA PRO A 11 -3.75 -2.88 15.49
C PRO A 11 -5.20 -2.75 16.02
N ILE A 12 -5.82 -1.57 15.95
CA ILE A 12 -7.24 -1.40 16.34
C ILE A 12 -8.19 -2.22 15.47
N THR A 13 -7.94 -2.28 14.17
CA THR A 13 -8.73 -3.09 13.24
C THR A 13 -8.59 -4.58 13.56
N ASN A 14 -7.46 -5.06 14.10
CA ASN A 14 -7.35 -6.46 14.58
C ASN A 14 -8.29 -6.71 15.76
N ILE A 15 -8.38 -5.76 16.70
CA ILE A 15 -9.23 -5.85 17.89
C ILE A 15 -10.70 -5.88 17.47
N ILE A 16 -11.11 -4.92 16.64
CA ILE A 16 -12.46 -4.84 16.04
C ILE A 16 -12.85 -6.16 15.39
N ARG A 17 -11.94 -6.75 14.61
CA ARG A 17 -12.17 -8.02 13.91
C ARG A 17 -12.36 -9.19 14.87
N LYS A 18 -11.49 -9.32 15.87
CA LYS A 18 -11.63 -10.33 16.93
C LYS A 18 -13.00 -10.20 17.59
N VAL A 19 -13.41 -8.97 17.90
CA VAL A 19 -14.69 -8.71 18.54
C VAL A 19 -15.87 -9.05 17.62
N LEU A 20 -15.84 -8.70 16.33
CA LEU A 20 -16.88 -9.07 15.36
C LEU A 20 -17.03 -10.59 15.20
N ASP A 21 -15.91 -11.32 15.06
CA ASP A 21 -15.89 -12.77 14.88
C ASP A 21 -16.40 -13.53 16.11
N VAL A 22 -15.95 -13.10 17.29
CA VAL A 22 -16.35 -13.70 18.57
C VAL A 22 -17.78 -13.29 18.91
N GLY A 23 -18.14 -12.04 18.68
CA GLY A 23 -19.42 -11.46 19.05
C GLY A 23 -20.61 -12.11 18.36
N ALA A 24 -20.53 -12.33 17.05
CA ALA A 24 -21.60 -12.99 16.30
C ALA A 24 -21.87 -14.42 16.80
N ASN A 25 -20.82 -15.15 17.18
CA ASN A 25 -20.93 -16.50 17.73
C ASN A 25 -21.39 -16.49 19.20
N SER A 26 -20.89 -15.55 20.02
CA SER A 26 -21.23 -15.43 21.44
C SER A 26 -22.72 -15.16 21.65
N HIS A 27 -23.32 -14.29 20.82
CA HIS A 27 -24.76 -14.02 20.86
C HIS A 27 -25.60 -15.23 20.46
N GLN A 28 -25.14 -16.03 19.48
CA GLN A 28 -25.82 -17.28 19.12
C GLN A 28 -25.74 -18.34 20.24
N GLN A 29 -24.69 -18.30 21.05
CA GLN A 29 -24.42 -19.27 22.12
C GLN A 29 -24.87 -18.81 23.51
N GLY A 30 -25.30 -17.55 23.66
CA GLY A 30 -25.72 -16.96 24.94
C GLY A 30 -24.56 -16.64 25.89
N THR A 31 -23.32 -16.62 25.40
CA THR A 31 -22.13 -16.32 26.20
C THR A 31 -21.86 -14.80 26.20
N PRO A 32 -21.60 -14.16 27.35
CA PRO A 32 -21.16 -12.76 27.38
C PRO A 32 -19.93 -12.52 26.49
N LEU A 33 -19.93 -11.42 25.73
CA LEU A 33 -18.86 -11.10 24.77
C LEU A 33 -17.46 -11.14 25.40
N LYS A 34 -17.33 -10.59 26.61
CA LYS A 34 -16.07 -10.57 27.36
C LYS A 34 -15.54 -11.99 27.63
N GLU A 35 -16.40 -12.89 28.09
CA GLU A 35 -16.03 -14.29 28.37
C GLU A 35 -15.65 -15.02 27.06
N ALA A 36 -16.39 -14.77 25.98
CA ALA A 36 -16.06 -15.35 24.68
C ALA A 36 -14.72 -14.82 24.12
N LEU A 37 -14.37 -13.55 24.38
CA LEU A 37 -13.09 -12.95 23.98
C LEU A 37 -11.92 -13.54 24.78
N GLU A 38 -12.10 -13.75 26.08
CA GLU A 38 -11.11 -14.41 26.96
C GLU A 38 -10.85 -15.86 26.51
N MET A 39 -11.91 -16.62 26.23
CA MET A 39 -11.80 -17.98 25.68
C MET A 39 -11.09 -18.03 24.33
N HIS A 40 -11.37 -17.07 23.45
CA HIS A 40 -10.70 -16.97 22.15
C HIS A 40 -9.19 -16.68 22.32
N ASP A 41 -8.80 -15.81 23.24
CA ASP A 41 -7.39 -15.51 23.51
C ASP A 41 -6.63 -16.71 24.08
N GLU A 42 -7.23 -17.45 25.00
CA GLU A 42 -6.63 -18.67 25.55
C GLU A 42 -6.42 -19.74 24.46
N GLN A 43 -7.39 -19.90 23.56
CA GLN A 43 -7.28 -20.79 22.40
C GLN A 43 -6.19 -20.34 21.43
N ALA A 44 -6.15 -19.05 21.10
CA ALA A 44 -5.15 -18.46 20.20
C ALA A 44 -3.73 -18.59 20.78
N ALA A 45 -3.54 -18.34 22.08
CA ALA A 45 -2.26 -18.50 22.76
C ALA A 45 -1.79 -19.97 22.76
N THR A 46 -2.73 -20.91 22.89
CA THR A 46 -2.44 -22.35 22.82
C THR A 46 -2.03 -22.77 21.40
N LEU A 47 -2.76 -22.30 20.38
CA LEU A 47 -2.44 -22.52 18.96
C LEU A 47 -1.08 -21.92 18.57
N ALA A 48 -0.76 -20.72 19.05
CA ALA A 48 0.52 -20.07 18.79
C ALA A 48 1.70 -20.86 19.40
N LYS A 49 1.53 -21.40 20.61
CA LYS A 49 2.52 -22.30 21.24
C LYS A 49 2.71 -23.58 20.40
N GLN A 50 1.63 -24.18 19.92
CA GLN A 50 1.69 -25.37 19.06
C GLN A 50 2.36 -25.08 17.71
N GLN A 51 2.05 -23.95 17.07
CA GLN A 51 2.67 -23.56 15.79
C GLN A 51 4.17 -23.27 15.95
N LYS A 52 4.57 -22.60 17.05
CA LYS A 52 5.99 -22.38 17.37
C LYS A 52 6.72 -23.71 17.57
N GLN A 53 6.09 -24.68 18.23
CA GLN A 53 6.64 -26.01 18.43
C GLN A 53 6.77 -26.79 17.10
N LEU A 54 5.75 -26.75 16.25
CA LEU A 54 5.79 -27.35 14.91
C LEU A 54 6.83 -26.71 14.00
N ALA A 55 7.03 -25.39 14.09
CA ALA A 55 8.05 -24.67 13.33
C ALA A 55 9.46 -25.10 13.75
N LEU A 56 9.72 -25.24 15.06
CA LEU A 56 10.98 -25.77 15.59
C LEU A 56 11.22 -27.22 15.13
N GLU A 57 10.21 -28.08 15.22
CA GLU A 57 10.28 -29.47 14.73
C GLU A 57 10.53 -29.55 13.22
N SER A 58 9.99 -28.60 12.43
CA SER A 58 10.20 -28.52 10.98
C SER A 58 11.61 -28.05 10.62
N GLN A 59 12.20 -27.14 11.41
CA GLN A 59 13.59 -26.73 11.28
C GLN A 59 14.53 -27.89 11.62
N ASP A 60 14.23 -28.66 12.66
CA ASP A 60 14.98 -29.85 13.03
C ASP A 60 14.90 -30.94 11.93
N ARG A 61 13.73 -31.15 11.31
CA ARG A 61 13.59 -32.03 10.14
C ARG A 61 14.38 -31.55 8.94
N ARG A 62 14.40 -30.24 8.66
CA ARG A 62 15.13 -29.66 7.53
C ARG A 62 16.65 -29.76 7.75
N ALA A 63 17.11 -29.54 8.98
CA ALA A 63 18.49 -29.76 9.39
C ALA A 63 18.89 -31.26 9.35
N PHE A 64 17.98 -32.17 9.70
CA PHE A 64 18.16 -33.62 9.59
C PHE A 64 18.27 -34.10 8.13
N LEU A 65 17.44 -33.55 7.23
CA LEU A 65 17.48 -33.85 5.79
C LEU A 65 18.74 -33.29 5.11
N GLN A 66 19.23 -32.12 5.54
CA GLN A 66 20.51 -31.58 5.08
C GLN A 66 21.71 -32.41 5.56
N LYS A 67 21.64 -33.01 6.75
CA LYS A 67 22.69 -33.90 7.27
C LYS A 67 22.67 -35.30 6.67
N THR A 68 21.54 -35.77 6.13
CA THR A 68 21.43 -37.09 5.48
C THR A 68 21.62 -37.05 3.96
N GLY A 69 21.63 -35.87 3.32
CA GLY A 69 21.79 -35.68 1.87
C GLY A 69 23.23 -35.66 1.31
N VAL A 70 24.26 -35.96 2.10
CA VAL A 70 25.66 -36.01 1.63
C VAL A 70 26.11 -37.48 1.49
N ALA A 71 25.56 -38.20 0.51
CA ALA A 71 26.14 -39.43 -0.04
C ALA A 71 25.33 -39.92 -1.25
N ALA A 72 25.68 -39.46 -2.46
CA ALA A 72 25.70 -40.24 -3.71
C ALA A 72 25.65 -39.31 -4.94
N ALA A 73 26.82 -38.92 -5.45
CA ALA A 73 27.04 -38.73 -6.89
C ALA A 73 28.53 -38.45 -7.16
N VAL A 74 29.35 -39.51 -7.25
CA VAL A 74 30.67 -39.47 -7.88
C VAL A 74 30.84 -40.70 -8.77
N ALA A 75 30.90 -40.46 -10.08
CA ALA A 75 31.67 -41.19 -11.12
C ALA A 75 31.28 -40.57 -12.50
N ALA A 76 32.12 -39.72 -13.13
CA ALA A 76 33.27 -40.05 -14.00
C ALA A 76 32.84 -40.56 -15.41
N VAL A 77 33.38 -40.18 -16.59
CA VAL A 77 34.60 -39.43 -16.99
C VAL A 77 34.61 -39.21 -18.54
N SER A 78 35.13 -38.05 -19.00
CA SER A 78 35.93 -37.71 -20.23
C SER A 78 35.47 -38.08 -21.67
N THR A 79 35.87 -37.47 -22.80
CA THR A 79 37.08 -36.71 -23.25
C THR A 79 36.82 -35.97 -24.58
N SER A 80 37.38 -34.75 -24.71
CA SER A 80 38.20 -34.17 -25.81
C SER A 80 37.80 -34.07 -27.31
N GLY A 81 38.02 -32.87 -27.87
CA GLY A 81 38.34 -32.53 -29.30
C GLY A 81 37.12 -32.09 -30.13
N VAL A 82 37.10 -31.03 -30.94
CA VAL A 82 38.11 -30.44 -31.86
C VAL A 82 37.71 -28.98 -32.20
N LEU A 83 38.70 -28.11 -32.44
CA LEU A 83 38.58 -26.75 -33.00
C LEU A 83 38.08 -26.74 -34.45
N SER A 84 37.13 -25.87 -34.80
CA SER A 84 37.07 -25.29 -36.16
C SER A 84 36.37 -23.92 -36.21
N SER A 85 37.15 -22.95 -36.74
CA SER A 85 36.75 -21.91 -37.69
C SER A 85 35.56 -21.00 -37.38
N ARG A 86 35.84 -19.83 -36.80
CA ARG A 86 34.98 -18.64 -36.97
C ARG A 86 35.25 -18.03 -38.34
N SER A 87 34.30 -18.17 -39.25
CA SER A 87 34.21 -17.36 -40.47
C SER A 87 33.32 -16.15 -40.17
N ALA A 88 33.87 -14.95 -40.31
CA ALA A 88 33.10 -13.73 -40.39
C ALA A 88 32.60 -13.55 -41.84
N MET A 89 31.29 -13.38 -42.03
CA MET A 89 30.76 -12.46 -43.04
C MET A 89 29.38 -11.94 -42.60
N ALA A 90 29.24 -10.63 -42.78
CA ALA A 90 28.10 -9.81 -42.44
C ALA A 90 26.91 -10.01 -43.38
N GLN A 91 25.69 -9.74 -42.90
CA GLN A 91 24.83 -8.63 -43.36
C GLN A 91 23.37 -8.85 -42.91
N GLY A 92 22.81 -7.78 -42.35
CA GLY A 92 21.39 -7.47 -42.14
C GLY A 92 20.37 -8.61 -42.22
N GLY A 93 20.05 -9.20 -41.07
CA GLY A 93 18.71 -9.74 -40.88
C GLY A 93 17.71 -8.58 -40.78
N PRO A 94 16.45 -8.75 -41.26
CA PRO A 94 15.41 -7.73 -41.06
C PRO A 94 15.24 -7.45 -39.55
N PRO A 95 14.82 -6.24 -39.13
CA PRO A 95 14.48 -6.02 -37.74
C PRO A 95 13.43 -7.05 -37.36
N SER A 96 13.63 -7.81 -36.29
CA SER A 96 12.56 -8.59 -35.70
C SER A 96 11.48 -7.60 -35.26
N SER A 97 10.42 -7.44 -36.07
CA SER A 97 9.38 -6.43 -35.87
C SER A 97 8.45 -6.84 -34.73
N GLY A 98 8.96 -6.82 -33.51
CA GLY A 98 8.15 -6.96 -32.30
C GLY A 98 7.16 -5.80 -32.19
N VAL A 99 6.05 -6.05 -31.50
CA VAL A 99 5.05 -5.02 -31.17
C VAL A 99 5.73 -3.96 -30.32
N LYS A 100 5.69 -2.70 -30.75
CA LYS A 100 6.27 -1.59 -29.98
C LYS A 100 5.35 -1.24 -28.83
N VAL A 101 5.82 -1.44 -27.60
CA VAL A 101 5.08 -1.15 -26.38
C VAL A 101 5.73 0.03 -25.67
N ALA A 102 4.97 1.12 -25.53
CA ALA A 102 5.37 2.21 -24.65
C ALA A 102 4.69 2.03 -23.30
N VAL A 103 5.46 2.03 -22.22
CA VAL A 103 4.96 2.09 -20.84
C VAL A 103 5.26 3.48 -20.30
N VAL A 104 4.25 4.21 -19.86
CA VAL A 104 4.42 5.58 -19.33
C VAL A 104 4.28 5.53 -17.82
N GLY A 105 5.37 5.86 -17.12
CA GLY A 105 5.54 5.79 -15.67
C GLY A 105 6.41 4.62 -15.24
N ALA A 106 7.58 4.90 -14.67
CA ALA A 106 8.48 3.90 -14.08
C ALA A 106 8.26 3.73 -12.56
N GLY A 107 7.01 3.87 -12.12
CA GLY A 107 6.57 3.37 -10.81
C GLY A 107 6.54 1.85 -10.76
N LEU A 108 6.24 1.30 -9.58
CA LEU A 108 6.20 -0.16 -9.36
C LEU A 108 5.33 -0.91 -10.39
N ALA A 109 4.18 -0.36 -10.78
CA ALA A 109 3.28 -0.99 -11.75
C ALA A 109 3.82 -0.98 -13.18
N GLY A 110 4.34 0.16 -13.65
CA GLY A 110 4.86 0.28 -15.02
C GLY A 110 6.13 -0.55 -15.22
N LEU A 111 7.07 -0.48 -14.27
CA LEU A 111 8.25 -1.35 -14.30
C LEU A 111 7.87 -2.83 -14.20
N ARG A 112 6.88 -3.20 -13.38
CA ARG A 112 6.41 -4.58 -13.32
C ARG A 112 5.79 -5.05 -14.64
N CYS A 113 5.04 -4.19 -15.32
CA CYS A 113 4.49 -4.47 -16.64
C CYS A 113 5.62 -4.73 -17.66
N ALA A 114 6.57 -3.80 -17.79
CA ALA A 114 7.70 -3.92 -18.71
C ALA A 114 8.54 -5.16 -18.42
N HIS A 115 8.87 -5.38 -17.15
CA HIS A 115 9.61 -6.54 -16.68
C HIS A 115 8.86 -7.84 -16.99
N ARG A 116 7.53 -7.88 -16.84
CA ARG A 116 6.75 -9.07 -17.16
C ARG A 116 6.68 -9.33 -18.66
N LEU A 117 6.53 -8.31 -19.50
CA LEU A 117 6.58 -8.43 -20.95
C LEU A 117 7.95 -8.97 -21.41
N ASN A 118 9.05 -8.46 -20.87
CA ASN A 118 10.40 -8.96 -21.13
C ASN A 118 10.53 -10.46 -20.78
N GLN A 119 9.97 -10.89 -19.64
CA GLN A 119 9.97 -12.30 -19.23
C GLN A 119 9.08 -13.21 -20.08
N LEU A 120 8.06 -12.66 -20.77
CA LEU A 120 7.13 -13.44 -21.61
C LEU A 120 7.69 -13.71 -23.01
N GLY A 121 8.72 -13.01 -23.47
CA GLY A 121 9.50 -13.36 -24.66
C GLY A 121 9.73 -12.23 -25.66
N SER A 122 10.42 -12.54 -26.76
CA SER A 122 10.98 -11.60 -27.75
C SER A 122 9.97 -10.97 -28.73
N GLY A 123 8.66 -11.03 -28.43
CA GLY A 123 7.60 -10.49 -29.27
C GLY A 123 7.34 -8.98 -29.08
N PHE A 124 7.88 -8.40 -28.02
CA PHE A 124 7.66 -7.01 -27.64
C PHE A 124 8.96 -6.21 -27.64
N ASP A 125 8.90 -5.01 -28.23
CA ASP A 125 9.92 -3.98 -28.09
C ASP A 125 9.41 -2.96 -27.07
N VAL A 126 9.86 -3.08 -25.82
CA VAL A 126 9.30 -2.34 -24.68
C VAL A 126 10.19 -1.15 -24.31
N THR A 127 9.61 0.05 -24.27
CA THR A 127 10.27 1.24 -23.73
C THR A 127 9.43 1.85 -22.61
N VAL A 128 10.06 2.11 -21.47
CA VAL A 128 9.47 2.79 -20.31
C VAL A 128 9.90 4.25 -20.30
N TYR A 129 8.94 5.16 -20.25
CA TYR A 129 9.17 6.61 -20.17
C TYR A 129 8.79 7.11 -18.77
N GLU A 130 9.73 7.75 -18.08
CA GLU A 130 9.56 8.29 -16.73
C GLU A 130 9.71 9.81 -16.74
N ALA A 131 8.77 10.52 -16.10
CA ALA A 131 8.79 11.98 -16.06
C ALA A 131 9.90 12.53 -15.15
N SER A 132 10.17 11.84 -14.05
CA SER A 132 11.19 12.18 -13.07
C SER A 132 12.61 11.78 -13.52
N THR A 133 13.61 12.31 -12.84
CA THR A 133 15.00 11.81 -12.89
C THR A 133 15.19 10.52 -12.09
N ARG A 134 14.17 10.09 -11.33
CA ARG A 134 14.21 8.94 -10.42
C ARG A 134 13.07 7.96 -10.71
N LEU A 135 13.38 6.67 -10.73
CA LEU A 135 12.41 5.59 -10.84
C LEU A 135 11.70 5.30 -9.50
N GLY A 136 10.56 4.62 -9.56
CA GLY A 136 9.86 4.07 -8.40
C GLY A 136 8.58 4.78 -8.01
N GLY A 137 8.36 6.02 -8.48
CA GLY A 137 7.16 6.80 -8.18
C GLY A 137 6.95 6.92 -6.67
N ARG A 138 5.83 6.38 -6.18
CA ARG A 138 5.42 6.34 -4.76
C ARG A 138 6.12 5.27 -3.90
N CYS A 139 7.00 4.47 -4.49
CA CYS A 139 7.95 3.63 -3.78
C CYS A 139 9.29 4.37 -3.72
N TYR A 140 9.66 4.88 -2.55
CA TYR A 140 10.86 5.71 -2.39
C TYR A 140 11.43 5.65 -0.97
N THR A 141 12.67 5.20 -0.86
CA THR A 141 13.36 5.02 0.41
C THR A 141 14.27 6.20 0.74
N ALA A 142 14.21 6.70 1.96
CA ALA A 142 15.13 7.68 2.53
C ALA A 142 16.35 6.98 3.15
N ARG A 143 17.56 7.30 2.66
CA ARG A 143 18.83 6.76 3.19
C ARG A 143 19.82 7.87 3.50
N GLY A 144 20.73 7.64 4.44
CA GLY A 144 21.89 8.49 4.69
C GLY A 144 21.62 9.81 5.44
N TYR A 145 20.38 10.06 5.86
CA TYR A 145 20.03 11.26 6.62
C TYR A 145 20.02 11.01 8.14
N PHE A 146 19.34 9.95 8.56
CA PHE A 146 19.25 9.55 9.97
C PHE A 146 20.55 8.92 10.46
N ASP A 147 20.84 9.10 11.74
CA ASP A 147 22.02 8.50 12.37
C ASP A 147 21.95 6.97 12.37
N ASP A 148 23.09 6.34 12.66
CA ASP A 148 23.27 4.88 12.81
C ASP A 148 22.90 4.09 11.54
N GLY A 149 22.88 4.78 10.39
CA GLY A 149 22.51 4.20 9.11
C GLY A 149 21.02 3.88 9.00
N GLN A 150 20.17 4.44 9.87
CA GLN A 150 18.74 4.18 9.86
C GLN A 150 18.09 4.65 8.56
N ILE A 151 17.20 3.81 8.05
CA ILE A 151 16.48 3.98 6.80
C ILE A 151 15.00 4.16 7.11
N THR A 152 14.30 4.96 6.32
CA THR A 152 12.84 5.08 6.39
C THR A 152 12.25 5.15 4.98
N GLU A 153 10.93 5.03 4.85
CA GLU A 153 10.23 5.15 3.57
C GLU A 153 9.58 6.53 3.44
N TRP A 154 9.90 7.25 2.36
CA TRP A 154 9.17 8.46 1.98
C TRP A 154 7.73 8.13 1.55
N GLY A 155 7.52 6.95 0.99
CA GLY A 155 6.24 6.46 0.45
C GLY A 155 5.78 5.15 1.08
N GLY A 156 5.37 4.21 0.23
CA GLY A 156 4.82 2.91 0.65
C GLY A 156 5.85 2.02 1.37
N GLU A 157 5.42 1.38 2.46
CA GLU A 157 6.33 0.71 3.42
C GLU A 157 5.92 -0.73 3.73
N PHE A 158 4.64 -0.95 4.07
CA PHE A 158 4.18 -2.22 4.61
C PHE A 158 3.71 -3.22 3.55
N ILE A 159 3.92 -4.49 3.85
CA ILE A 159 3.46 -5.64 3.07
C ILE A 159 2.69 -6.60 4.01
N ASN A 160 1.50 -6.99 3.58
CA ASN A 160 0.62 -7.90 4.31
C ASN A 160 0.92 -9.38 3.98
N THR A 161 0.47 -10.30 4.84
CA THR A 161 0.70 -11.74 4.66
C THR A 161 0.05 -12.29 3.39
N ASP A 162 -1.08 -11.75 2.94
CA ASP A 162 -1.77 -12.21 1.73
C ASP A 162 -1.44 -11.43 0.46
N GLN A 163 -0.58 -10.43 0.55
CA GLN A 163 -0.05 -9.71 -0.60
C GLN A 163 1.00 -10.57 -1.28
N THR A 164 0.52 -11.65 -1.92
CA THR A 164 1.34 -12.72 -2.45
C THR A 164 2.19 -12.28 -3.62
N GLU A 165 1.68 -11.38 -4.46
CA GLU A 165 2.31 -10.94 -5.70
C GLU A 165 3.61 -10.18 -5.40
N ILE A 166 3.56 -9.20 -4.47
CA ILE A 166 4.75 -8.46 -4.06
C ILE A 166 5.74 -9.33 -3.26
N ARG A 167 5.25 -10.24 -2.40
CA ARG A 167 6.12 -11.16 -1.66
C ARG A 167 6.86 -12.12 -2.59
N ASN A 168 6.17 -12.62 -3.62
CA ASN A 168 6.77 -13.46 -4.65
C ASN A 168 7.79 -12.67 -5.49
N LEU A 169 7.49 -11.41 -5.81
CA LEU A 169 8.42 -10.53 -6.51
C LEU A 169 9.69 -10.28 -5.67
N ALA A 170 9.54 -9.90 -4.40
CA ALA A 170 10.65 -9.69 -3.47
C ALA A 170 11.53 -10.95 -3.38
N ASN A 171 10.93 -12.12 -3.22
CA ASN A 171 11.66 -13.40 -3.19
C ASN A 171 12.40 -13.69 -4.50
N LYS A 172 11.79 -13.43 -5.67
CA LYS A 172 12.43 -13.63 -6.98
C LYS A 172 13.65 -12.72 -7.16
N LEU A 173 13.57 -11.49 -6.68
CA LEU A 173 14.66 -10.51 -6.70
C LEU A 173 15.69 -10.73 -5.59
N GLY A 174 15.56 -11.77 -4.77
CA GLY A 174 16.48 -12.08 -3.68
C GLY A 174 16.40 -11.10 -2.49
N LEU A 175 15.31 -10.34 -2.37
CA LEU A 175 15.12 -9.37 -1.30
C LEU A 175 14.65 -10.06 0.00
N THR A 176 15.15 -9.57 1.14
CA THR A 176 14.76 -10.06 2.46
C THR A 176 13.58 -9.26 3.00
N LEU A 177 12.57 -9.95 3.52
CA LEU A 177 11.47 -9.34 4.26
C LEU A 177 11.75 -9.43 5.76
N ASP A 178 11.80 -8.28 6.43
CA ASP A 178 11.78 -8.22 7.89
C ASP A 178 10.36 -8.51 8.38
N ASP A 179 10.24 -9.36 9.40
CA ASP A 179 8.96 -9.83 9.94
C ASP A 179 8.76 -9.22 11.34
N GLU A 180 7.90 -8.21 11.41
CA GLU A 180 7.56 -7.49 12.64
C GLU A 180 6.95 -8.41 13.72
N LEU A 181 6.45 -9.60 13.36
CA LEU A 181 5.97 -10.58 14.35
C LEU A 181 7.05 -11.52 14.84
N ALA A 182 8.06 -11.83 14.03
CA ALA A 182 9.14 -12.73 14.42
C ALA A 182 10.18 -12.02 15.31
N SER A 183 10.32 -10.71 15.11
CA SER A 183 11.18 -9.81 15.88
C SER A 183 10.36 -8.63 16.37
N PRO A 184 9.42 -8.83 17.32
CA PRO A 184 8.62 -7.73 17.82
C PRO A 184 9.54 -6.68 18.44
N PRO A 185 9.28 -5.38 18.22
CA PRO A 185 9.95 -4.34 19.00
C PRO A 185 9.77 -4.60 20.50
N ASP A 186 10.61 -4.00 21.34
CA ASP A 186 10.51 -4.17 22.81
C ASP A 186 9.12 -3.77 23.34
N GLY A 187 8.39 -2.93 22.60
CA GLY A 187 6.99 -2.60 22.78
C GLY A 187 6.00 -3.63 22.24
N LYS A 188 4.90 -3.86 22.96
CA LYS A 188 3.94 -4.94 22.67
C LYS A 188 2.57 -4.49 22.20
N GLN A 189 2.21 -3.25 22.47
CA GLN A 189 0.85 -2.74 22.27
C GLN A 189 0.87 -1.37 21.60
N TRP A 190 -0.14 -1.09 20.80
CA TRP A 190 -0.38 0.25 20.29
C TRP A 190 -1.10 1.10 21.35
N MET A 191 -1.20 2.41 21.14
CA MET A 191 -1.85 3.32 22.08
C MET A 191 -2.86 4.25 21.39
N GLY A 192 -4.11 4.26 21.86
CA GLY A 192 -5.08 5.27 21.47
C GLY A 192 -4.95 6.53 22.32
N TYR A 193 -5.22 7.69 21.74
CA TYR A 193 -5.32 8.94 22.50
C TYR A 193 -6.40 9.84 21.91
N VAL A 194 -7.41 10.15 22.71
CA VAL A 194 -8.58 10.96 22.31
C VAL A 194 -9.16 11.62 23.57
N ASP A 195 -9.69 12.83 23.43
CA ASP A 195 -10.21 13.64 24.56
C ASP A 195 -9.19 13.91 25.68
N GLY A 196 -7.90 13.96 25.34
CA GLY A 196 -6.85 14.14 26.33
C GLY A 196 -6.62 12.92 27.22
N GLN A 197 -7.17 11.75 26.88
CA GLN A 197 -7.06 10.52 27.64
C GLN A 197 -6.48 9.39 26.78
N TYR A 198 -5.77 8.48 27.44
CA TYR A 198 -5.37 7.21 26.83
C TYR A 198 -6.60 6.34 26.56
N TYR A 199 -6.57 5.68 25.42
CA TYR A 199 -7.61 4.77 24.97
C TYR A 199 -6.99 3.40 24.66
N THR A 200 -7.23 2.44 25.55
CA THR A 200 -6.51 1.15 25.58
C THR A 200 -7.24 0.07 24.79
N GLU A 201 -6.54 -1.03 24.49
CA GLU A 201 -7.15 -2.21 23.85
C GLU A 201 -8.33 -2.76 24.66
N SER A 202 -8.23 -2.72 25.99
CA SER A 202 -9.29 -3.14 26.92
C SER A 202 -10.54 -2.26 26.79
N GLN A 203 -10.38 -0.95 26.68
CA GLN A 203 -11.51 -0.03 26.46
C GLN A 203 -12.19 -0.28 25.12
N ILE A 204 -11.41 -0.55 24.06
CA ILE A 204 -11.98 -0.89 22.74
C ILE A 204 -12.79 -2.16 22.80
N ASN A 205 -12.29 -3.19 23.48
CA ASN A 205 -13.03 -4.43 23.66
C ASN A 205 -14.36 -4.20 24.39
N ASN A 206 -14.42 -3.21 25.30
CA ASN A 206 -15.65 -2.89 26.03
C ASN A 206 -16.62 -2.03 25.21
N ASP A 207 -16.10 -1.01 24.50
CA ASP A 207 -16.92 -0.09 23.69
C ASP A 207 -17.41 -0.77 22.40
N TRP A 208 -16.75 -1.84 21.97
CA TRP A 208 -17.17 -2.65 20.83
C TRP A 208 -18.20 -3.71 21.25
N ASP A 209 -19.35 -3.23 21.74
CA ASP A 209 -20.39 -4.10 22.28
C ASP A 209 -21.18 -4.88 21.23
N ILE A 210 -22.10 -5.73 21.70
CA ILE A 210 -22.89 -6.59 20.82
C ILE A 210 -23.86 -5.81 19.92
N GLU A 211 -24.37 -4.66 20.35
CA GLU A 211 -25.30 -3.85 19.58
C GLU A 211 -24.59 -3.23 18.37
N LEU A 212 -23.38 -2.73 18.59
CA LEU A 212 -22.53 -2.25 17.50
C LEU A 212 -22.17 -3.37 16.52
N ILE A 213 -21.76 -4.53 17.03
CA ILE A 213 -21.42 -5.70 16.20
C ILE A 213 -22.61 -6.08 15.31
N LEU A 214 -23.83 -6.08 15.86
CA LEU A 214 -25.04 -6.38 15.11
C LEU A 214 -25.34 -5.30 14.06
N THR A 215 -25.16 -4.03 14.41
CA THR A 215 -25.33 -2.89 13.48
C THR A 215 -24.40 -3.02 12.27
N LEU A 216 -23.11 -3.27 12.49
CA LEU A 216 -22.12 -3.47 11.42
C LEU A 216 -22.41 -4.72 10.59
N ASN A 217 -22.80 -5.82 11.23
CA ASN A 217 -23.17 -7.05 10.53
C ASN A 217 -24.41 -6.85 9.64
N ASN A 218 -25.39 -6.08 10.09
CA ASN A 218 -26.59 -5.77 9.31
C ASN A 218 -26.24 -4.84 8.13
N ALA A 219 -25.41 -3.83 8.35
CA ALA A 219 -24.90 -2.98 7.28
C ALA A 219 -24.13 -3.79 6.23
N LEU A 220 -23.24 -4.70 6.64
CA LEU A 220 -22.49 -5.57 5.72
C LEU A 220 -23.39 -6.56 4.97
N LYS A 221 -24.47 -7.06 5.58
CA LYS A 221 -25.46 -7.89 4.89
C LYS A 221 -26.22 -7.09 3.83
N ALA A 222 -26.54 -5.82 4.12
CA ALA A 222 -27.26 -4.94 3.20
C ALA A 222 -26.36 -4.44 2.05
N ALA A 223 -25.10 -4.11 2.33
CA ALA A 223 -24.07 -3.70 1.38
C ALA A 223 -22.84 -4.63 1.42
N PRO A 224 -22.95 -5.84 0.82
CA PRO A 224 -21.86 -6.83 0.87
C PRO A 224 -20.68 -6.45 -0.01
N ASN A 225 -19.47 -6.62 0.54
CA ASN A 225 -18.19 -6.33 -0.14
C ASN A 225 -18.05 -4.84 -0.53
N PRO A 226 -18.14 -3.91 0.44
CA PRO A 226 -18.15 -2.47 0.17
C PRO A 226 -16.92 -1.97 -0.63
N GLY A 227 -15.75 -2.61 -0.48
CA GLY A 227 -14.55 -2.30 -1.28
C GLY A 227 -14.51 -2.89 -2.70
N GLN A 228 -15.54 -3.64 -3.12
CA GLN A 228 -15.66 -4.24 -4.47
C GLN A 228 -16.81 -3.67 -5.28
N VAL A 229 -17.43 -2.59 -4.79
CA VAL A 229 -18.51 -1.93 -5.50
C VAL A 229 -17.97 -1.38 -6.82
N THR A 230 -18.70 -1.66 -7.90
CA THR A 230 -18.41 -1.12 -9.22
C THR A 230 -19.67 -0.48 -9.79
N TYR A 231 -19.51 0.35 -10.83
CA TYR A 231 -20.65 0.93 -11.53
C TYR A 231 -21.55 -0.12 -12.21
N GLU A 232 -21.06 -1.36 -12.36
CA GLU A 232 -21.79 -2.48 -12.96
C GLU A 232 -22.39 -3.43 -11.91
N ASN A 233 -21.94 -3.35 -10.65
CA ASN A 233 -22.33 -4.28 -9.61
C ASN A 233 -22.46 -3.57 -8.26
N TYR A 234 -23.69 -3.12 -7.98
CA TYR A 234 -24.10 -2.51 -6.73
C TYR A 234 -25.58 -2.78 -6.48
N ASN A 235 -26.06 -2.48 -5.27
CA ASN A 235 -27.47 -2.57 -4.90
C ASN A 235 -27.92 -1.23 -4.29
N ALA A 236 -29.19 -1.14 -3.89
CA ALA A 236 -29.75 0.10 -3.35
C ALA A 236 -28.98 0.61 -2.10
N GLU A 237 -28.51 -0.28 -1.23
CA GLU A 237 -27.77 0.11 -0.04
C GLU A 237 -26.35 0.55 -0.38
N HIS A 238 -25.68 -0.12 -1.31
CA HIS A 238 -24.41 0.37 -1.85
C HIS A 238 -24.55 1.79 -2.39
N LEU A 239 -25.60 2.06 -3.18
CA LEU A 239 -25.83 3.40 -3.72
C LEU A 239 -26.09 4.43 -2.62
N ARG A 240 -26.89 4.08 -1.60
CA ARG A 240 -27.17 4.96 -0.46
C ARG A 240 -25.88 5.31 0.28
N LEU A 241 -25.12 4.30 0.70
CA LEU A 241 -23.86 4.48 1.43
C LEU A 241 -22.81 5.19 0.59
N ASP A 242 -22.76 4.92 -0.71
CA ASP A 242 -21.81 5.60 -1.58
C ASP A 242 -22.10 7.10 -1.69
N ASN A 243 -23.37 7.48 -1.68
CA ASN A 243 -23.81 8.88 -1.68
C ASN A 243 -23.93 9.48 -0.27
N MET A 244 -23.42 8.80 0.76
CA MET A 244 -23.36 9.29 2.13
C MET A 244 -21.90 9.55 2.52
N LEU A 245 -21.66 10.61 3.29
CA LEU A 245 -20.33 10.88 3.83
C LEU A 245 -20.02 9.90 4.97
N ALA A 246 -18.76 9.50 5.09
CA ALA A 246 -18.31 8.62 6.16
C ALA A 246 -18.62 9.17 7.55
N ALA A 247 -18.37 10.46 7.79
CA ALA A 247 -18.68 11.10 9.07
C ALA A 247 -20.18 11.00 9.42
N ASP A 248 -21.05 11.23 8.44
CA ASP A 248 -22.49 11.22 8.63
C ASP A 248 -23.01 9.79 8.87
N TRP A 249 -22.45 8.80 8.17
CA TRP A 249 -22.81 7.40 8.40
C TRP A 249 -22.36 6.92 9.79
N MET A 250 -21.17 7.33 10.23
CA MET A 250 -20.71 7.02 11.58
C MET A 250 -21.63 7.64 12.64
N ASP A 251 -22.10 8.89 12.44
CA ASP A 251 -23.12 9.49 13.30
C ASP A 251 -24.46 8.72 13.26
N GLU A 252 -24.91 8.29 12.07
CA GLU A 252 -26.15 7.50 11.88
C GLU A 252 -26.14 6.20 12.69
N ILE A 253 -24.99 5.52 12.77
CA ILE A 253 -24.84 4.27 13.53
C ILE A 253 -24.47 4.48 15.01
N GLY A 254 -24.43 5.72 15.49
CA GLY A 254 -24.12 6.04 16.89
C GLY A 254 -22.62 6.00 17.26
N LEU A 255 -21.73 5.84 16.27
CA LEU A 255 -20.27 5.86 16.45
C LEU A 255 -19.60 7.10 15.85
N GLY A 256 -20.34 8.18 15.66
CA GLY A 256 -19.80 9.30 14.94
C GLY A 256 -18.97 10.23 15.82
N ARG A 257 -19.06 11.51 15.51
CA ARG A 257 -18.15 12.54 16.00
C ARG A 257 -18.26 12.77 17.52
N ASN A 258 -19.35 12.33 18.14
CA ASN A 258 -19.60 12.47 19.58
C ASN A 258 -19.06 11.29 20.42
N SER A 259 -18.47 10.27 19.79
CA SER A 259 -17.90 9.09 20.47
C SER A 259 -16.38 9.08 20.40
N SER A 260 -15.71 8.66 21.47
CA SER A 260 -14.25 8.53 21.51
C SER A 260 -13.77 7.43 20.55
N ILE A 261 -14.37 6.23 20.58
CA ILE A 261 -14.09 5.17 19.59
C ILE A 261 -14.44 5.64 18.17
N GLY A 262 -15.52 6.40 18.04
CA GLY A 262 -15.96 6.97 16.77
C GLY A 262 -14.91 7.84 16.11
N ARG A 263 -14.37 8.80 16.86
CA ARG A 263 -13.30 9.67 16.38
C ARG A 263 -12.00 8.92 16.09
N LEU A 264 -11.65 7.90 16.87
CA LEU A 264 -10.51 7.04 16.53
C LEU A 264 -10.73 6.31 15.19
N MET A 265 -11.95 5.79 14.95
CA MET A 265 -12.30 5.18 13.66
C MET A 265 -12.26 6.15 12.50
N LEU A 266 -12.74 7.38 12.70
CA LEU A 266 -12.61 8.43 11.70
C LEU A 266 -11.14 8.75 11.42
N GLY A 267 -10.29 8.84 12.46
CA GLY A 267 -8.85 9.03 12.31
C GLY A 267 -8.21 7.90 11.51
N LEU A 268 -8.60 6.66 11.78
CA LEU A 268 -8.16 5.49 11.01
C LEU A 268 -8.58 5.62 9.54
N GLY A 269 -9.82 6.03 9.27
CA GLY A 269 -10.29 6.32 7.91
C GLY A 269 -9.39 7.33 7.19
N VAL A 270 -9.01 8.41 7.87
CA VAL A 270 -8.09 9.41 7.30
C VAL A 270 -6.70 8.84 7.02
N SER A 271 -6.11 8.05 7.94
CA SER A 271 -4.80 7.45 7.68
C SER A 271 -4.82 6.51 6.48
N GLU A 272 -5.85 5.67 6.40
CA GLU A 272 -5.98 4.62 5.38
C GLU A 272 -6.20 5.19 3.97
N LEU A 273 -6.97 6.28 3.87
CA LEU A 273 -7.47 6.77 2.60
C LEU A 273 -6.91 8.14 2.21
N GLY A 274 -6.30 8.84 3.17
CA GLY A 274 -5.75 10.18 2.96
C GLY A 274 -6.82 11.24 2.73
N VAL A 275 -8.09 10.98 3.05
CA VAL A 275 -9.22 11.87 2.76
C VAL A 275 -9.97 12.16 4.06
N ASP A 276 -10.41 13.41 4.24
CA ASP A 276 -11.14 13.78 5.45
C ASP A 276 -12.51 13.08 5.52
N PRO A 277 -13.04 12.82 6.73
CA PRO A 277 -14.28 12.07 6.91
C PRO A 277 -15.53 12.68 6.26
N ASP A 278 -15.50 13.98 6.00
CA ASP A 278 -16.57 14.77 5.36
C ASP A 278 -16.42 14.86 3.83
N GLN A 279 -15.49 14.11 3.24
CA GLN A 279 -15.30 14.01 1.79
C GLN A 279 -15.42 12.57 1.27
N GLN A 280 -15.06 11.60 2.10
CA GLN A 280 -15.02 10.19 1.70
C GLN A 280 -16.39 9.49 1.78
N SER A 281 -16.59 8.50 0.90
CA SER A 281 -17.78 7.65 0.85
C SER A 281 -17.95 6.82 2.13
N ALA A 282 -19.19 6.64 2.61
CA ALA A 282 -19.45 5.79 3.78
C ALA A 282 -19.11 4.31 3.56
N LEU A 283 -19.07 3.86 2.29
CA LEU A 283 -18.59 2.50 1.94
C LEU A 283 -17.16 2.25 2.42
N ASN A 284 -16.31 3.29 2.43
CA ASN A 284 -14.96 3.19 2.95
C ASN A 284 -14.94 2.78 4.43
N MET A 285 -15.73 3.49 5.25
CA MET A 285 -15.81 3.19 6.69
C MET A 285 -16.45 1.83 6.95
N LEU A 286 -17.52 1.48 6.24
CA LEU A 286 -18.10 0.15 6.35
C LEU A 286 -17.05 -0.91 6.01
N GLY A 287 -16.27 -0.73 4.95
CA GLY A 287 -15.21 -1.66 4.59
C GLY A 287 -14.11 -1.78 5.64
N ILE A 288 -13.65 -0.67 6.22
CA ILE A 288 -12.57 -0.66 7.23
C ILE A 288 -13.04 -1.44 8.46
N MET A 289 -14.23 -1.11 8.94
CA MET A 289 -14.78 -1.68 10.16
C MET A 289 -15.28 -3.12 10.01
N SER A 290 -15.63 -3.56 8.80
CA SER A 290 -16.21 -4.89 8.55
C SER A 290 -15.26 -5.90 7.89
N SER A 291 -14.01 -5.52 7.64
CA SER A 291 -13.01 -6.38 6.99
C SER A 291 -12.77 -7.69 7.78
N LYS A 292 -12.70 -8.83 7.10
CA LYS A 292 -12.45 -10.14 7.76
C LYS A 292 -11.04 -10.25 8.36
N PRO A 293 -10.80 -11.19 9.31
CA PRO A 293 -9.48 -11.47 9.85
C PRO A 293 -8.47 -11.72 8.75
N HIS A 294 -7.36 -11.01 8.86
CA HIS A 294 -6.19 -11.20 8.03
C HIS A 294 -5.11 -11.77 8.94
N PRO A 295 -4.47 -12.91 8.60
CA PRO A 295 -3.33 -13.36 9.38
C PRO A 295 -2.22 -12.30 9.30
N ALA A 296 -2.05 -11.50 10.36
CA ALA A 296 -0.97 -10.54 10.54
C ALA A 296 -0.87 -9.42 9.49
N PRO A 297 -1.56 -8.29 9.70
CA PRO A 297 -1.38 -7.09 8.90
C PRO A 297 -0.05 -6.38 9.15
N GLU A 298 0.38 -5.56 8.18
CA GLU A 298 1.56 -4.68 8.26
C GLU A 298 2.83 -5.41 8.74
N ARG A 299 2.89 -6.69 8.41
CA ARG A 299 3.83 -7.63 9.02
C ARG A 299 5.23 -7.48 8.43
N PHE A 300 5.30 -7.21 7.13
CA PHE A 300 6.55 -7.28 6.40
C PHE A 300 6.99 -5.90 5.92
N ARG A 301 8.29 -5.66 6.03
CA ARG A 301 9.01 -4.57 5.36
C ARG A 301 10.14 -5.16 4.53
N ILE A 302 10.57 -4.49 3.47
CA ILE A 302 11.75 -4.92 2.72
C ILE A 302 12.99 -4.41 3.42
N ARG A 303 13.84 -5.33 3.90
CA ARG A 303 15.10 -4.97 4.54
C ARG A 303 15.94 -4.13 3.59
N GLY A 304 16.31 -2.94 4.04
CA GLY A 304 17.12 -1.99 3.26
C GLY A 304 16.33 -1.07 2.35
N GLY A 305 14.99 -1.21 2.25
CA GLY A 305 14.09 -0.27 1.55
C GLY A 305 13.30 -0.89 0.39
N ALA A 306 12.06 -0.44 0.22
CA ALA A 306 11.10 -0.97 -0.76
C ALA A 306 11.46 -0.62 -2.21
N ASP A 307 12.18 0.49 -2.43
CA ASP A 307 12.70 0.87 -3.76
C ASP A 307 13.70 -0.14 -4.35
N GLN A 308 14.20 -1.13 -3.58
CA GLN A 308 14.97 -2.24 -4.14
C GLN A 308 14.14 -3.11 -5.11
N LEU A 309 12.81 -3.12 -5.01
CA LEU A 309 11.94 -3.74 -6.02
C LEU A 309 12.10 -3.06 -7.38
N ILE A 310 12.27 -1.73 -7.37
CA ILE A 310 12.40 -0.89 -8.56
C ILE A 310 13.74 -1.18 -9.22
N THR A 311 14.83 -1.07 -8.46
CA THR A 311 16.18 -1.35 -8.95
C THR A 311 16.33 -2.80 -9.43
N GLY A 312 15.80 -3.77 -8.69
CA GLY A 312 15.88 -5.18 -9.08
C GLY A 312 15.18 -5.48 -10.40
N MET A 313 13.98 -4.91 -10.63
CA MET A 313 13.29 -5.08 -11.91
C MET A 313 13.98 -4.34 -13.05
N GLU A 314 14.50 -3.13 -12.81
CA GLU A 314 15.19 -2.36 -13.84
C GLU A 314 16.47 -3.06 -14.33
N GLN A 315 17.22 -3.71 -13.43
CA GLN A 315 18.41 -4.49 -13.77
C GLN A 315 18.12 -5.74 -14.62
N GLU A 316 16.90 -6.29 -14.55
CA GLU A 316 16.49 -7.42 -15.41
C GLU A 316 15.99 -6.97 -16.79
N LEU A 317 15.80 -5.67 -17.02
CA LEU A 317 15.40 -5.13 -18.33
C LEU A 317 16.61 -4.98 -19.27
N PRO A 318 16.40 -5.06 -20.60
CA PRO A 318 17.44 -4.73 -21.56
C PRO A 318 17.95 -3.29 -21.35
N ALA A 319 19.26 -3.09 -21.49
CA ALA A 319 19.86 -1.77 -21.35
C ALA A 319 19.22 -0.75 -22.31
N GLY A 320 18.87 0.43 -21.77
CA GLY A 320 18.21 1.48 -22.54
C GLY A 320 16.68 1.34 -22.64
N SER A 321 16.07 0.31 -22.02
CA SER A 321 14.61 0.15 -22.01
C SER A 321 13.89 1.19 -21.14
N VAL A 322 14.58 1.90 -20.26
CA VAL A 322 14.00 2.92 -19.36
C VAL A 322 14.64 4.27 -19.68
N ILE A 323 13.80 5.28 -19.93
CA ILE A 323 14.22 6.63 -20.28
C ILE A 323 13.56 7.62 -19.31
N THR A 324 14.38 8.29 -18.49
CA THR A 324 13.97 9.34 -17.54
C THR A 324 13.82 10.69 -18.22
N ASP A 325 13.30 11.69 -17.49
CA ASP A 325 13.11 13.05 -17.97
C ASP A 325 12.20 13.16 -19.21
N LYS A 326 11.24 12.22 -19.31
CA LYS A 326 10.25 12.10 -20.39
C LYS A 326 8.84 12.23 -19.83
N ALA A 327 8.47 13.45 -19.46
CA ALA A 327 7.10 13.71 -19.04
C ALA A 327 6.17 13.72 -20.27
N LEU A 328 5.22 12.78 -20.30
CA LEU A 328 4.23 12.71 -21.38
C LEU A 328 3.36 13.98 -21.36
N THR A 329 3.23 14.63 -22.51
CA THR A 329 2.44 15.87 -22.68
C THR A 329 1.28 15.71 -23.63
N ALA A 330 1.39 14.82 -24.63
CA ALA A 330 0.29 14.54 -25.55
C ALA A 330 0.30 13.10 -26.07
N ILE A 331 -0.90 12.60 -26.39
CA ILE A 331 -1.13 11.33 -27.08
C ILE A 331 -1.94 11.61 -28.35
N GLN A 332 -1.35 11.33 -29.50
CA GLN A 332 -1.98 11.46 -30.81
C GLN A 332 -2.17 10.09 -31.45
N GLY A 333 -3.17 9.93 -32.32
CA GLY A 333 -3.45 8.69 -33.03
C GLY A 333 -4.94 8.43 -33.23
N SER A 334 -5.28 7.16 -33.42
CA SER A 334 -6.65 6.66 -33.49
C SER A 334 -6.98 5.79 -32.28
N ALA A 335 -8.24 5.37 -32.12
CA ALA A 335 -8.68 4.54 -31.00
C ALA A 335 -7.87 3.24 -30.81
N ASN A 336 -7.29 2.68 -31.89
CA ASN A 336 -6.51 1.43 -31.84
C ASN A 336 -5.04 1.64 -32.23
N GLY A 337 -4.55 2.89 -32.20
CA GLY A 337 -3.18 3.22 -32.56
C GLY A 337 -2.91 3.23 -34.08
N PRO A 338 -1.62 3.23 -34.48
CA PRO A 338 -0.47 3.45 -33.60
C PRO A 338 -0.57 4.81 -32.91
N TYR A 339 0.08 4.95 -31.76
CA TYR A 339 0.06 6.17 -30.96
C TYR A 339 1.37 6.92 -31.12
N THR A 340 1.29 8.25 -31.25
CA THR A 340 2.45 9.14 -31.13
C THR A 340 2.40 9.82 -29.77
N LEU A 341 3.45 9.61 -28.98
CA LEU A 341 3.65 10.21 -27.66
C LEU A 341 4.56 11.42 -27.80
N SER A 342 4.16 12.56 -27.24
CA SER A 342 5.00 13.76 -27.16
C SER A 342 5.47 14.00 -25.73
N PHE A 343 6.72 14.42 -25.56
CA PHE A 343 7.32 14.66 -24.24
C PHE A 343 7.67 16.13 -24.03
N ASN A 344 7.82 16.53 -22.77
CA ASN A 344 8.13 17.90 -22.33
C ASN A 344 9.42 18.49 -22.92
N ASP A 345 10.37 17.65 -23.34
CA ASP A 345 11.61 18.08 -24.00
C ASP A 345 11.46 18.29 -25.52
N GLY A 346 10.26 18.14 -26.06
CA GLY A 346 9.95 18.26 -27.49
C GLY A 346 10.20 16.98 -28.30
N SER A 347 10.69 15.91 -27.69
CA SER A 347 10.86 14.61 -28.37
C SER A 347 9.53 13.86 -28.51
N SER A 348 9.52 12.85 -29.38
CA SER A 348 8.37 11.98 -29.60
C SER A 348 8.73 10.52 -29.79
N ALA A 349 7.82 9.62 -29.43
CA ALA A 349 7.93 8.19 -29.67
C ALA A 349 6.65 7.64 -30.33
N VAL A 350 6.76 6.53 -31.05
CA VAL A 350 5.61 5.83 -31.66
C VAL A 350 5.52 4.42 -31.14
N CYS A 351 4.33 3.99 -30.75
CA CYS A 351 4.05 2.64 -30.28
C CYS A 351 2.76 2.06 -30.87
N ASP A 352 2.69 0.73 -30.89
CA ASP A 352 1.49 -0.03 -31.29
C ASP A 352 0.58 -0.27 -30.09
N ALA A 353 1.19 -0.50 -28.91
CA ALA A 353 0.52 -0.65 -27.63
C ALA A 353 1.01 0.41 -26.64
N LEU A 354 0.08 0.99 -25.88
CA LEU A 354 0.37 2.00 -24.87
C LEU A 354 -0.11 1.53 -23.50
N VAL A 355 0.79 1.42 -22.52
CA VAL A 355 0.46 1.16 -21.13
C VAL A 355 0.61 2.46 -20.35
N LEU A 356 -0.51 3.02 -19.88
CA LEU A 356 -0.54 4.17 -18.99
C LEU A 356 -0.46 3.68 -17.54
N ALA A 357 0.72 3.81 -16.93
CA ALA A 357 1.01 3.44 -15.54
C ALA A 357 1.18 4.67 -14.62
N LEU A 358 0.62 5.81 -15.04
CA LEU A 358 0.60 7.07 -14.30
C LEU A 358 -0.68 7.18 -13.45
N PRO A 359 -0.65 7.87 -12.30
CA PRO A 359 -1.88 8.29 -11.62
C PRO A 359 -2.81 9.10 -12.51
N PHE A 360 -4.13 8.95 -12.36
CA PHE A 360 -5.08 9.76 -13.15
C PHE A 360 -4.97 11.26 -12.89
N THR A 361 -4.52 11.67 -11.71
CA THR A 361 -4.23 13.08 -11.38
C THR A 361 -3.21 13.73 -12.32
N THR A 362 -2.23 12.97 -12.84
CA THR A 362 -1.25 13.47 -13.82
C THR A 362 -1.64 13.15 -15.25
N LEU A 363 -2.39 12.06 -15.49
CA LEU A 363 -2.97 11.80 -16.81
C LEU A 363 -3.93 12.91 -17.27
N ARG A 364 -4.61 13.59 -16.33
CA ARG A 364 -5.45 14.77 -16.59
C ARG A 364 -4.70 15.94 -17.24
N ASP A 365 -3.38 16.00 -17.10
CA ASP A 365 -2.55 17.06 -17.71
C ASP A 365 -2.10 16.71 -19.14
N VAL A 366 -2.34 15.48 -19.59
CA VAL A 366 -1.91 15.01 -20.91
C VAL A 366 -2.98 15.37 -21.94
N ASP A 367 -2.57 16.01 -23.03
CA ASP A 367 -3.47 16.29 -24.17
C ASP A 367 -3.72 15.00 -24.96
N ILE A 368 -4.88 14.38 -24.75
CA ILE A 368 -5.32 13.18 -25.45
C ILE A 368 -6.17 13.59 -26.65
N ALA A 369 -5.71 13.25 -27.87
CA ALA A 369 -6.41 13.61 -29.10
C ALA A 369 -7.90 13.22 -29.07
N PRO A 370 -8.82 14.07 -29.56
CA PRO A 370 -10.25 13.79 -29.53
C PRO A 370 -10.67 12.46 -30.17
N ALA A 371 -9.92 11.97 -31.16
CA ALA A 371 -10.16 10.68 -31.81
C ALA A 371 -9.91 9.46 -30.88
N ILE A 372 -9.06 9.63 -29.87
CA ILE A 372 -8.80 8.64 -28.82
C ILE A 372 -9.79 8.89 -27.67
N TRP A 373 -9.83 10.11 -27.15
CA TRP A 373 -10.61 10.44 -25.97
C TRP A 373 -12.11 10.13 -26.16
N ASN A 374 -12.69 10.50 -27.29
CA ASN A 374 -14.12 10.25 -27.54
C ASN A 374 -14.46 8.77 -27.81
N ALA A 375 -13.45 7.92 -28.09
CA ALA A 375 -13.64 6.48 -28.21
C ALA A 375 -13.69 5.78 -26.84
N PHE A 376 -13.17 6.41 -25.78
CA PHE A 376 -13.22 5.84 -24.44
C PHE A 376 -14.67 5.77 -23.94
N ARG A 377 -14.98 4.69 -23.23
CA ARG A 377 -16.28 4.55 -22.55
C ARG A 377 -16.54 5.75 -21.61
N PRO A 378 -17.80 6.19 -21.45
CA PRO A 378 -18.13 7.32 -20.57
C PRO A 378 -17.59 7.16 -19.14
N GLN A 379 -17.75 5.99 -18.53
CA GLN A 379 -17.26 5.72 -17.17
C GLN A 379 -15.73 5.74 -17.08
N LYS A 380 -15.02 5.40 -18.16
CA LYS A 380 -13.55 5.55 -18.20
C LYS A 380 -13.15 7.02 -18.17
N ARG A 381 -13.78 7.84 -19.02
CA ARG A 381 -13.52 9.29 -19.06
C ARG A 381 -13.83 9.93 -17.71
N GLN A 382 -14.96 9.55 -17.10
CA GLN A 382 -15.33 10.01 -15.78
C GLN A 382 -14.30 9.58 -14.73
N ALA A 383 -13.90 8.31 -14.70
CA ALA A 383 -12.86 7.84 -13.77
C ALA A 383 -11.54 8.61 -13.93
N ILE A 384 -11.08 8.84 -15.17
CA ILE A 384 -9.86 9.64 -15.42
C ILE A 384 -10.04 11.05 -14.87
N ASN A 385 -11.17 11.70 -15.11
CA ASN A 385 -11.41 13.08 -14.70
C ASN A 385 -11.65 13.25 -13.19
N GLU A 386 -12.26 12.28 -12.54
CA GLU A 386 -12.88 12.48 -11.22
C GLU A 386 -12.32 11.58 -10.11
N LEU A 387 -11.70 10.43 -10.41
CA LEU A 387 -11.21 9.50 -9.37
C LEU A 387 -10.37 10.24 -8.32
N GLY A 388 -10.79 10.13 -7.06
CA GLY A 388 -10.15 10.81 -5.95
C GLY A 388 -8.73 10.31 -5.67
N MET A 389 -7.98 11.16 -4.98
CA MET A 389 -6.64 10.88 -4.46
C MET A 389 -6.63 11.32 -3.00
N GLY A 390 -6.02 10.52 -2.14
CA GLY A 390 -5.70 10.91 -0.79
C GLY A 390 -4.56 11.92 -0.75
N HIS A 391 -4.45 12.59 0.39
CA HIS A 391 -3.49 13.63 0.67
C HIS A 391 -2.53 13.18 1.79
N ASN A 392 -2.02 11.96 1.72
CA ASN A 392 -1.14 11.45 2.76
C ASN A 392 0.25 12.12 2.77
N ALA A 393 0.81 12.23 3.96
CA ALA A 393 2.13 12.79 4.20
C ALA A 393 2.80 12.11 5.40
N LYS A 394 4.13 12.21 5.51
CA LYS A 394 4.87 11.77 6.70
C LYS A 394 5.70 12.90 7.29
N VAL A 395 5.71 13.03 8.61
CA VAL A 395 6.72 13.79 9.36
C VAL A 395 7.47 12.80 10.24
N GLN A 396 8.78 12.64 10.03
CA GLN A 396 9.56 11.56 10.63
C GLN A 396 10.66 12.15 11.50
N VAL A 397 10.65 11.91 12.81
CA VAL A 397 11.60 12.52 13.76
C VAL A 397 12.48 11.44 14.39
N GLN A 398 13.80 11.64 14.37
CA GLN A 398 14.73 10.73 15.05
C GLN A 398 14.95 11.16 16.50
N CYS A 399 14.90 10.19 17.40
CA CYS A 399 15.13 10.36 18.82
C CYS A 399 16.36 9.57 19.26
N ASN A 400 17.09 10.09 20.26
CA ASN A 400 18.26 9.44 20.86
C ASN A 400 17.91 8.15 21.62
N SER A 401 16.64 7.98 21.98
CA SER A 401 16.07 6.79 22.59
C SER A 401 14.62 6.59 22.12
N ARG A 402 14.17 5.33 22.15
CA ARG A 402 12.78 4.94 21.86
C ARG A 402 11.90 5.11 23.09
N THR A 403 11.55 6.35 23.40
CA THR A 403 10.68 6.72 24.54
C THR A 403 9.32 6.03 24.49
N TRP A 404 8.84 5.71 23.30
CA TRP A 404 7.61 4.96 23.05
C TRP A 404 7.63 3.51 23.53
N HIS A 405 8.76 2.99 24.04
CA HIS A 405 8.82 1.70 24.74
C HIS A 405 8.72 1.81 26.26
N ASN A 406 8.70 3.03 26.80
CA ASN A 406 8.59 3.23 28.24
C ASN A 406 7.20 2.77 28.72
N PRO A 407 7.12 1.98 29.80
CA PRO A 407 5.83 1.58 30.33
C PRO A 407 4.97 2.77 30.78
N ILE A 408 3.68 2.74 30.44
CA ILE A 408 2.69 3.76 30.78
C ILE A 408 1.58 3.09 31.58
N THR A 409 1.09 3.75 32.62
CA THR A 409 -0.14 3.33 33.31
C THR A 409 -1.33 4.10 32.76
N ALA A 410 -2.25 3.40 32.10
CA ALA A 410 -3.49 3.95 31.56
C ALA A 410 -4.67 3.18 32.13
N ASN A 411 -5.62 3.86 32.75
CA ASN A 411 -6.84 3.26 33.32
C ASN A 411 -6.58 2.09 34.29
N GLY A 412 -5.46 2.14 35.04
CA GLY A 412 -5.05 1.08 35.97
C GLY A 412 -4.32 -0.10 35.32
N GLU A 413 -4.14 -0.08 34.00
CA GLU A 413 -3.40 -1.09 33.23
C GLU A 413 -1.97 -0.61 32.96
N LEU A 414 -0.97 -1.48 33.19
CA LEU A 414 0.41 -1.22 32.78
C LEU A 414 0.59 -1.67 31.33
N ILE A 415 0.89 -0.72 30.45
CA ILE A 415 1.04 -0.93 29.01
C ILE A 415 2.49 -0.66 28.62
N THR A 416 3.04 -1.48 27.73
CA THR A 416 4.35 -1.24 27.10
C THR A 416 4.11 -0.93 25.63
N PRO A 417 4.07 0.37 25.24
CA PRO A 417 3.71 0.75 23.89
C PRO A 417 4.81 0.39 22.88
N ASN A 418 4.46 0.33 21.59
CA ASN A 418 5.36 -0.04 20.49
C ASN A 418 5.61 1.11 19.49
N GLY A 419 5.19 2.34 19.82
CA GLY A 419 5.26 3.50 18.93
C GLY A 419 4.06 3.64 18.00
N ASN A 420 3.20 2.62 17.88
CA ASN A 420 1.98 2.71 17.11
C ASN A 420 0.92 3.49 17.88
N THR A 421 0.33 4.48 17.24
CA THR A 421 -0.74 5.28 17.84
C THR A 421 -1.94 5.39 16.91
N LEU A 422 -3.08 5.71 17.51
CA LEU A 422 -4.24 6.21 16.79
C LEU A 422 -4.88 7.33 17.60
N THR A 423 -5.22 8.42 16.92
CA THR A 423 -5.87 9.60 17.51
C THR A 423 -7.01 10.06 16.62
N ASP A 424 -7.76 11.06 17.08
CA ASP A 424 -8.80 11.69 16.29
C ASP A 424 -8.23 12.40 15.03
N PRO A 425 -9.06 12.65 13.99
CA PRO A 425 -8.63 13.34 12.77
C PRO A 425 -8.00 14.71 12.99
N ASP A 426 -8.36 15.40 14.08
CA ASP A 426 -7.90 16.76 14.39
C ASP A 426 -6.55 16.77 15.13
N SER A 427 -6.02 15.59 15.51
CA SER A 427 -4.72 15.41 16.15
C SER A 427 -3.64 14.96 15.15
N HIS A 428 -2.70 14.11 15.57
CA HIS A 428 -1.64 13.57 14.70
C HIS A 428 -2.06 12.33 13.90
N ILE A 429 -3.30 11.85 14.05
CA ILE A 429 -3.86 10.68 13.36
C ILE A 429 -3.15 9.38 13.74
N VAL A 430 -1.99 9.05 13.14
CA VAL A 430 -1.25 7.80 13.39
C VAL A 430 0.25 8.07 13.50
N SER A 431 0.93 7.29 14.34
CA SER A 431 2.37 7.14 14.32
C SER A 431 2.81 5.68 14.32
N TRP A 432 4.06 5.41 13.93
CA TRP A 432 4.76 4.13 14.14
C TRP A 432 6.28 4.31 14.13
N ASP A 433 7.01 3.28 14.56
CA ASP A 433 8.48 3.21 14.46
C ASP A 433 8.91 2.52 13.14
N PRO A 434 9.33 3.26 12.08
CA PRO A 434 9.87 2.67 10.85
C PRO A 434 11.23 1.97 11.03
N THR A 435 11.82 2.10 12.22
CA THR A 435 13.15 1.57 12.59
C THR A 435 13.07 0.50 13.68
N SER A 436 11.89 -0.06 13.96
CA SER A 436 11.66 -1.10 14.97
C SER A 436 12.60 -2.31 14.78
N ASN A 437 12.80 -2.71 13.53
CA ASN A 437 13.67 -3.83 13.13
C ASN A 437 15.10 -3.43 12.76
N GLN A 438 15.50 -2.18 13.02
CA GLN A 438 16.83 -1.67 12.71
C GLN A 438 17.66 -1.53 13.99
N ALA A 439 18.95 -1.86 13.88
CA ALA A 439 19.88 -1.83 15.00
C ALA A 439 20.08 -0.41 15.58
N GLY A 440 20.53 -0.35 16.83
CA GLY A 440 20.84 0.91 17.54
C GLY A 440 19.78 1.29 18.57
N SER A 441 20.18 2.15 19.52
CA SER A 441 19.29 2.64 20.60
C SER A 441 18.41 3.80 20.17
N LYS A 442 18.84 4.56 19.15
CA LYS A 442 18.06 5.61 18.50
C LYS A 442 16.91 4.98 17.72
N GLY A 443 15.82 5.73 17.57
CA GLY A 443 14.71 5.31 16.71
C GLY A 443 14.12 6.50 15.99
N VAL A 444 13.45 6.24 14.88
CA VAL A 444 12.61 7.23 14.21
C VAL A 444 11.17 6.97 14.61
N LEU A 445 10.42 8.02 14.90
CA LEU A 445 8.97 7.97 15.03
C LEU A 445 8.37 8.71 13.84
N ALA A 446 7.63 7.99 13.02
CA ALA A 446 6.93 8.54 11.87
C ALA A 446 5.52 8.96 12.29
N ASN A 447 5.16 10.21 12.03
CA ASN A 447 3.79 10.65 11.98
C ASN A 447 3.25 10.46 10.56
N TYR A 448 2.13 9.76 10.42
CA TYR A 448 1.45 9.60 9.15
C TYR A 448 0.12 10.34 9.16
N LEU A 449 0.05 11.30 8.24
CA LEU A 449 -1.02 12.26 8.10
C LEU A 449 -1.83 11.92 6.86
N GLY A 450 -3.06 12.41 6.81
CA GLY A 450 -3.95 12.36 5.66
C GLY A 450 -4.86 13.58 5.63
N GLY A 451 -5.63 13.73 4.56
CA GLY A 451 -6.62 14.79 4.41
C GLY A 451 -6.03 16.19 4.60
N SER A 452 -6.80 17.07 5.21
CA SER A 452 -6.41 18.45 5.50
C SER A 452 -5.09 18.56 6.28
N LYS A 453 -4.76 17.60 7.16
CA LYS A 453 -3.49 17.62 7.90
C LYS A 453 -2.28 17.42 7.00
N GLY A 454 -2.40 16.53 6.01
CA GLY A 454 -1.33 16.32 5.03
C GLY A 454 -1.19 17.48 4.06
N ILE A 455 -2.30 18.13 3.69
CA ILE A 455 -2.31 19.33 2.82
C ILE A 455 -1.66 20.53 3.51
N ASN A 456 -1.95 20.74 4.81
CA ASN A 456 -1.56 21.94 5.54
C ASN A 456 -0.14 21.88 6.15
N LEU A 457 0.70 20.95 5.71
CA LEU A 457 2.11 20.95 6.08
C LEU A 457 2.84 22.17 5.52
N SER A 458 3.88 22.61 6.21
CA SER A 458 4.68 23.77 5.80
C SER A 458 5.60 23.48 4.60
N SER A 459 5.40 22.37 3.89
CA SER A 459 6.32 21.85 2.88
C SER A 459 6.32 22.68 1.62
N THR A 460 7.51 22.90 1.07
CA THR A 460 7.72 23.59 -0.22
C THR A 460 8.29 22.68 -1.29
N GLN A 461 8.74 21.49 -0.90
CA GLN A 461 9.21 20.41 -1.76
C GLN A 461 8.59 19.08 -1.32
N PRO A 462 8.34 18.14 -2.25
CA PRO A 462 7.68 16.88 -1.91
C PRO A 462 8.45 16.02 -0.91
N PHE A 463 9.78 16.12 -0.88
CA PHE A 463 10.65 15.40 0.03
C PHE A 463 11.72 16.37 0.53
N GLN A 464 11.77 16.60 1.84
CA GLN A 464 12.67 17.59 2.41
C GLN A 464 12.96 17.30 3.89
N VAL A 465 13.92 18.05 4.44
CA VAL A 465 14.03 18.20 5.89
C VAL A 465 12.77 18.90 6.41
N SER A 466 12.24 18.41 7.52
CA SER A 466 11.00 18.94 8.10
C SER A 466 11.15 20.38 8.57
N HIS A 467 10.10 21.18 8.40
CA HIS A 467 10.04 22.52 8.97
C HIS A 467 9.80 22.47 10.49
N ALA A 468 10.35 23.44 11.21
CA ALA A 468 10.20 23.52 12.67
C ALA A 468 8.74 23.51 13.14
N ASN A 469 7.83 24.14 12.40
CA ASN A 469 6.40 24.13 12.73
C ASN A 469 5.81 22.72 12.68
N ASP A 470 6.07 21.95 11.62
CA ASP A 470 5.56 20.59 11.46
C ASP A 470 6.15 19.64 12.51
N ILE A 471 7.45 19.79 12.81
CA ILE A 471 8.14 19.05 13.88
C ILE A 471 7.49 19.37 15.23
N ASN A 472 7.33 20.66 15.57
CA ASN A 472 6.77 21.08 16.85
C ASN A 472 5.32 20.63 17.00
N ASN A 473 4.51 20.69 15.93
CA ASN A 473 3.14 20.20 15.94
C ASN A 473 3.09 18.70 16.28
N PHE A 474 3.94 17.89 15.63
CA PHE A 474 3.99 16.47 15.92
C PHE A 474 4.52 16.19 17.33
N LEU A 475 5.65 16.78 17.71
CA LEU A 475 6.25 16.60 19.04
C LEU A 475 5.29 17.02 20.16
N ASN A 476 4.58 18.14 20.02
CA ASN A 476 3.60 18.59 21.00
C ASN A 476 2.43 17.61 21.17
N SER A 477 1.97 17.00 20.07
CA SER A 477 0.88 16.03 20.11
C SER A 477 1.36 14.70 20.71
N ILE A 478 2.49 14.18 20.22
CA ILE A 478 3.01 12.88 20.64
C ILE A 478 3.55 12.88 22.06
N GLU A 479 3.97 14.02 22.61
CA GLU A 479 4.41 14.14 24.02
C GLU A 479 3.29 13.75 24.99
N ASN A 480 2.03 13.94 24.62
CA ASN A 480 0.88 13.51 25.43
C ASN A 480 0.69 11.99 25.43
N VAL A 481 1.21 11.29 24.42
CA VAL A 481 1.07 9.84 24.26
C VAL A 481 2.32 9.12 24.71
N PHE A 482 3.49 9.62 24.35
CA PHE A 482 4.80 9.10 24.70
C PHE A 482 5.66 10.22 25.33
N PRO A 483 5.48 10.50 26.64
CA PRO A 483 6.24 11.53 27.32
C PRO A 483 7.76 11.31 27.23
N GLY A 484 8.49 12.42 27.07
CA GLY A 484 9.93 12.47 26.89
C GLY A 484 10.39 12.43 25.43
N THR A 485 9.48 12.25 24.47
CA THR A 485 9.82 12.18 23.04
C THR A 485 10.40 13.50 22.56
N ALA A 486 9.84 14.64 22.96
CA ALA A 486 10.36 15.96 22.61
C ALA A 486 11.78 16.19 23.14
N ALA A 487 12.08 15.70 24.36
CA ALA A 487 13.42 15.77 24.94
C ALA A 487 14.41 14.79 24.28
N ALA A 488 13.92 13.67 23.77
CA ALA A 488 14.74 12.67 23.08
C ALA A 488 15.03 13.04 21.62
N PHE A 489 14.24 13.91 20.99
CA PHE A 489 14.44 14.38 19.62
C PHE A 489 15.86 14.93 19.41
N ASN A 490 16.56 14.44 18.39
CA ASN A 490 17.97 14.75 18.16
C ASN A 490 18.20 15.83 17.09
N GLY A 491 17.14 16.48 16.61
CA GLY A 491 17.22 17.52 15.58
C GLY A 491 17.11 17.01 14.13
N LYS A 492 16.99 15.70 13.90
CA LYS A 492 16.85 15.12 12.55
C LYS A 492 15.42 14.78 12.24
N ALA A 493 14.85 15.46 11.24
CA ALA A 493 13.50 15.20 10.79
C ALA A 493 13.32 15.32 9.27
N LEU A 494 12.52 14.42 8.70
CA LEU A 494 12.20 14.37 7.28
C LEU A 494 10.70 14.46 7.04
N THR A 495 10.28 15.23 6.05
CA THR A 495 8.87 15.34 5.62
C THR A 495 8.68 14.88 4.18
N SER A 496 7.75 13.95 3.96
CA SER A 496 7.18 13.70 2.63
C SER A 496 5.79 14.29 2.51
N ALA A 497 5.58 15.15 1.51
CA ALA A 497 4.31 15.76 1.17
C ALA A 497 3.95 15.37 -0.28
N TRP A 498 3.17 14.30 -0.43
CA TRP A 498 2.84 13.76 -1.76
C TRP A 498 1.87 14.64 -2.54
N GLU A 499 1.10 15.47 -1.86
CA GLU A 499 0.16 16.44 -2.46
C GLU A 499 0.86 17.36 -3.45
N ILE A 500 2.01 17.90 -3.07
CA ILE A 500 2.79 18.84 -3.89
C ILE A 500 3.76 18.14 -4.86
N ASN A 501 3.75 16.80 -4.92
CA ASN A 501 4.57 16.06 -5.87
C ASN A 501 4.01 16.25 -7.29
N PRO A 502 4.76 16.82 -8.24
CA PRO A 502 4.25 17.11 -9.59
C PRO A 502 3.88 15.85 -10.37
N TRP A 503 4.44 14.69 -10.00
CA TRP A 503 4.28 13.41 -10.69
C TRP A 503 3.31 12.45 -9.99
N SER A 504 2.66 12.89 -8.90
CA SER A 504 1.63 12.09 -8.21
C SER A 504 0.42 12.92 -7.79
N LYS A 505 0.61 14.17 -7.37
CA LYS A 505 -0.44 15.09 -6.89
C LYS A 505 -1.36 14.43 -5.87
N GLY A 506 -0.74 13.85 -4.84
CA GLY A 506 -1.39 13.09 -3.77
C GLY A 506 -0.93 11.63 -3.66
N SER A 507 -1.42 10.97 -2.62
CA SER A 507 -1.19 9.56 -2.30
C SER A 507 -2.27 9.05 -1.34
N TYR A 508 -2.87 7.88 -1.54
CA TYR A 508 -2.95 7.07 -2.77
C TYR A 508 -4.35 7.20 -3.37
N SER A 509 -4.72 6.38 -4.36
CA SER A 509 -6.09 6.46 -4.88
C SER A 509 -7.13 6.21 -3.80
N SER A 510 -8.17 7.03 -3.77
CA SER A 510 -9.23 6.95 -2.77
C SER A 510 -10.54 7.35 -3.43
N PHE A 511 -11.59 6.56 -3.19
CA PHE A 511 -12.92 6.85 -3.72
C PHE A 511 -13.63 7.83 -2.80
N TRP A 512 -14.02 8.96 -3.37
CA TRP A 512 -14.85 9.96 -2.69
C TRP A 512 -16.34 9.60 -2.81
N GLN A 513 -17.19 10.39 -2.16
CA GLN A 513 -18.64 10.23 -2.22
C GLN A 513 -19.15 10.05 -3.67
N GLY A 514 -19.93 8.98 -3.88
CA GLY A 514 -20.60 8.64 -5.13
C GLY A 514 -19.73 7.97 -6.20
N GLN A 515 -18.42 7.85 -5.98
CA GLN A 515 -17.50 7.42 -7.02
C GLN A 515 -17.52 5.91 -7.29
N TYR A 516 -17.83 5.07 -6.28
CA TYR A 516 -17.87 3.63 -6.46
C TYR A 516 -18.96 3.21 -7.44
N THR A 517 -20.16 3.76 -7.28
CA THR A 517 -21.34 3.46 -8.11
C THR A 517 -21.37 4.26 -9.41
N ALA A 518 -20.70 5.40 -9.50
CA ALA A 518 -20.58 6.17 -10.74
C ALA A 518 -19.62 5.52 -11.75
N PHE A 519 -18.44 5.10 -11.30
CA PHE A 519 -17.39 4.61 -12.21
C PHE A 519 -16.43 3.56 -11.60
N GLY A 520 -16.69 3.06 -10.39
CA GLY A 520 -15.86 2.04 -9.76
C GLY A 520 -15.58 0.85 -10.68
N GLY A 521 -14.33 0.42 -10.78
CA GLY A 521 -13.89 -0.63 -11.71
C GLY A 521 -13.66 -0.20 -13.17
N ALA A 522 -14.02 1.02 -13.57
CA ALA A 522 -13.71 1.53 -14.92
C ALA A 522 -12.20 1.78 -15.11
N ALA A 523 -11.47 2.14 -14.04
CA ALA A 523 -10.06 2.50 -14.08
C ALA A 523 -9.17 1.42 -14.73
N ALA A 524 -9.46 0.14 -14.48
CA ALA A 524 -8.69 -0.99 -15.01
C ALA A 524 -8.92 -1.26 -16.51
N LYS A 525 -10.11 -0.94 -17.03
CA LYS A 525 -10.54 -1.47 -18.33
C LYS A 525 -9.71 -0.90 -19.49
N GLN A 526 -9.25 -1.77 -20.38
CA GLN A 526 -8.55 -1.43 -21.63
C GLN A 526 -9.46 -0.61 -22.57
N GLU A 527 -8.89 0.38 -23.26
CA GLU A 527 -9.57 1.16 -24.31
C GLU A 527 -8.76 1.08 -25.61
N GLY A 528 -9.27 0.33 -26.60
CA GLY A 528 -8.50 0.01 -27.81
C GLY A 528 -7.17 -0.64 -27.48
N ASN A 529 -6.07 -0.12 -28.01
CA ASN A 529 -4.71 -0.60 -27.68
C ASN A 529 -4.04 0.20 -26.54
N ILE A 530 -4.84 0.85 -25.68
CA ILE A 530 -4.39 1.54 -24.46
C ILE A 530 -4.79 0.73 -23.23
N PHE A 531 -3.79 0.34 -22.45
CA PHE A 531 -3.88 -0.45 -21.23
C PHE A 531 -3.57 0.44 -20.03
N PHE A 532 -4.17 0.15 -18.89
CA PHE A 532 -4.03 0.95 -17.69
C PHE A 532 -3.43 0.12 -16.57
N ALA A 533 -2.38 0.61 -15.93
CA ALA A 533 -1.75 -0.01 -14.77
C ALA A 533 -1.56 1.01 -13.64
N GLY A 534 -1.22 0.54 -12.44
CA GLY A 534 -1.13 1.36 -11.25
C GLY A 534 -2.12 0.87 -10.18
N GLU A 535 -1.80 1.13 -8.91
CA GLU A 535 -2.62 0.67 -7.77
C GLU A 535 -4.10 1.08 -7.89
N HIS A 536 -4.38 2.24 -8.49
CA HIS A 536 -5.73 2.75 -8.71
C HIS A 536 -6.56 1.95 -9.71
N THR A 537 -5.93 1.01 -10.41
CA THR A 537 -6.58 0.08 -11.34
C THR A 537 -6.81 -1.29 -10.70
N ASP A 538 -6.55 -1.43 -9.41
CA ASP A 538 -6.58 -2.69 -8.68
C ASP A 538 -7.73 -2.76 -7.68
N ASN A 539 -8.80 -3.49 -7.99
CA ASN A 539 -9.98 -3.56 -7.11
C ASN A 539 -9.79 -4.41 -5.84
N LYS A 540 -8.57 -4.84 -5.50
CA LYS A 540 -8.32 -5.64 -4.28
C LYS A 540 -7.39 -4.95 -3.29
N ASP A 541 -6.29 -4.46 -3.81
CA ASP A 541 -5.19 -3.87 -3.06
C ASP A 541 -4.92 -2.44 -3.60
N HIS A 542 -5.99 -1.70 -3.96
CA HIS A 542 -5.88 -0.26 -4.24
C HIS A 542 -5.26 0.46 -3.04
N GLY A 543 -4.41 1.44 -3.32
CA GLY A 543 -3.59 2.12 -2.33
C GLY A 543 -2.26 1.43 -1.99
N TYR A 544 -2.03 0.19 -2.45
CA TYR A 544 -0.86 -0.60 -2.03
C TYR A 544 0.17 -0.86 -3.11
N LEU A 545 1.37 -1.18 -2.63
CA LEU A 545 2.44 -1.76 -3.43
C LEU A 545 2.00 -3.07 -4.13
N ASN A 546 1.21 -3.93 -3.46
CA ASN A 546 0.71 -5.16 -4.08
C ASN A 546 -0.24 -4.89 -5.25
N GLY A 547 -1.15 -3.92 -5.11
CA GLY A 547 -2.04 -3.51 -6.20
C GLY A 547 -1.25 -2.95 -7.40
N ALA A 548 -0.14 -2.24 -7.15
CA ALA A 548 0.76 -1.81 -8.22
C ALA A 548 1.43 -3.01 -8.93
N VAL A 549 1.96 -3.99 -8.20
CA VAL A 549 2.56 -5.20 -8.81
C VAL A 549 1.52 -5.97 -9.63
N ARG A 550 0.35 -6.23 -9.04
CA ARG A 550 -0.71 -7.02 -9.67
C ARG A 550 -1.30 -6.34 -10.90
N SER A 551 -1.51 -5.02 -10.86
CA SER A 551 -1.96 -4.25 -12.02
C SER A 551 -0.94 -4.23 -13.15
N GLY A 552 0.36 -4.14 -12.84
CA GLY A 552 1.42 -4.25 -13.84
C GLY A 552 1.46 -5.61 -14.53
N GLU A 553 1.31 -6.69 -13.76
CA GLU A 553 1.20 -8.06 -14.31
C GLU A 553 -0.06 -8.24 -15.17
N ARG A 554 -1.20 -7.72 -14.71
CA ARG A 554 -2.45 -7.73 -15.47
C ARG A 554 -2.29 -7.02 -16.81
N ALA A 555 -1.77 -5.79 -16.82
CA ALA A 555 -1.58 -5.01 -18.04
C ALA A 555 -0.65 -5.73 -19.03
N ALA A 556 0.42 -6.38 -18.55
CA ALA A 556 1.29 -7.17 -19.41
C ALA A 556 0.56 -8.37 -20.07
N ILE A 557 -0.34 -9.02 -19.34
CA ILE A 557 -1.16 -10.12 -19.86
C ILE A 557 -2.20 -9.61 -20.86
N GLU A 558 -2.82 -8.46 -20.62
CA GLU A 558 -3.77 -7.83 -21.55
C GLU A 558 -3.08 -7.43 -22.87
N VAL A 559 -1.87 -6.86 -22.78
CA VAL A 559 -1.02 -6.60 -23.96
C VAL A 559 -0.73 -7.90 -24.69
N LEU A 560 -0.32 -8.96 -23.99
CA LEU A 560 -0.07 -10.26 -24.60
C LEU A 560 -1.28 -10.77 -25.39
N HIS A 561 -2.45 -10.88 -24.75
CA HIS A 561 -3.66 -11.39 -25.38
C HIS A 561 -4.20 -10.54 -26.54
N THR A 562 -3.86 -9.25 -26.59
CA THR A 562 -4.31 -8.36 -27.67
C THR A 562 -3.50 -8.60 -28.95
N PHE A 563 -2.24 -9.00 -28.84
CA PHE A 563 -1.32 -9.09 -29.97
C PHE A 563 -0.85 -10.52 -30.32
N TYR A 564 -1.09 -11.50 -29.46
CA TYR A 564 -0.79 -12.92 -29.63
C TYR A 564 -1.88 -13.80 -29.03
#